data_AF-A0A9D5EHZ0-F1
#
_entry.id   AF-A0A9D5EHZ0-F1
#
_cell.length_a   1.000
_cell.length_b   1.000
_cell.length_c   1.000
_cell.angle_alpha   90.00
_cell.angle_beta   90.00
_cell.angle_gamma   90.00
#
_symmetry.space_group_name_H-M   'P 1'
#
loop_
_entity.id
_entity.type
_entity.pdbx_description
1 polymer ?
#
loop_
_entity_poly.entity_id
_entity_poly.type
_entity_poly.pdbx_seq_one_letter_code
_entity_poly.pdbx_strand_id
1 'polypeptide(L)'
;MLLRADADGPDAWTDEEIAEHLETSRMTVMRVRQQFAAEGFDATLHRKKPTGRQYRALDGAQEAQLVAIACSEPPEGRARWTMELLADRLSGRVEGDRHDSPLHSLPDAEKN
;
A
#
# COMPACT_ATOMS: atom_id res chain seq x y z
N MET A 1 15.59 28.52 0.04
CA MET A 1 16.17 27.69 -1.03
C MET A 1 16.08 28.37 -2.39
N LEU A 2 14.88 28.47 -3.02
CA LEU A 2 14.74 29.04 -4.37
C LEU A 2 15.21 30.50 -4.49
N LEU A 3 14.90 31.34 -3.49
CA LEU A 3 15.37 32.73 -3.46
C LEU A 3 16.90 32.85 -3.40
N ARG A 4 17.58 31.90 -2.73
CA ARG A 4 19.05 31.88 -2.67
C ARG A 4 19.67 31.42 -3.98
N ALA A 5 18.93 30.62 -4.76
CA ALA A 5 19.34 30.12 -6.07
C ALA A 5 18.97 31.07 -7.23
N ASP A 6 18.39 32.23 -6.92
CA ASP A 6 18.05 33.23 -7.92
C ASP A 6 19.34 33.85 -8.47
N ALA A 7 19.55 33.72 -9.78
CA ALA A 7 20.75 34.22 -10.45
C ALA A 7 20.81 35.74 -10.47
N ASP A 8 19.65 36.41 -10.44
CA ASP A 8 19.53 37.86 -10.34
C ASP A 8 19.37 38.32 -8.87
N GLY A 9 19.40 37.37 -7.93
CA GLY A 9 19.26 37.61 -6.51
C GLY A 9 20.54 38.18 -5.87
N PRO A 10 20.43 38.75 -4.65
CA PRO A 10 21.58 39.36 -3.96
C PRO A 10 22.67 38.37 -3.56
N ASP A 11 22.33 37.07 -3.53
CA ASP A 11 23.14 36.00 -3.00
C ASP A 11 23.73 35.10 -4.11
N ALA A 12 22.93 34.75 -5.14
CA ALA A 12 23.29 33.89 -6.26
C ALA A 12 24.08 32.62 -5.86
N TRP A 13 23.61 31.92 -4.82
CA TRP A 13 24.30 30.77 -4.24
C TRP A 13 24.25 29.54 -5.15
N THR A 14 25.32 28.75 -5.06
CA THR A 14 25.42 27.41 -5.63
C THR A 14 24.51 26.42 -4.90
N ASP A 15 24.20 25.29 -5.55
CA ASP A 15 23.36 24.26 -4.93
C ASP A 15 24.04 23.66 -3.69
N GLU A 16 25.39 23.60 -3.66
CA GLU A 16 26.21 23.21 -2.52
C GLU A 16 26.02 24.15 -1.32
N GLU A 17 26.17 25.47 -1.51
CA GLU A 17 26.02 26.46 -0.43
C GLU A 17 24.61 26.47 0.15
N ILE A 18 23.61 26.31 -0.72
CA ILE A 18 22.20 26.22 -0.29
C ILE A 18 21.96 24.94 0.50
N ALA A 19 22.54 23.82 0.06
CA ALA A 19 22.39 22.53 0.74
C ALA A 19 23.02 22.56 2.13
N GLU A 20 24.21 23.14 2.25
CA GLU A 20 24.91 23.32 3.53
C GLU A 20 24.11 24.25 4.46
N HIS A 21 23.67 25.41 3.97
CA HIS A 21 22.91 26.38 4.77
C HIS A 21 21.55 25.86 5.26
N LEU A 22 20.91 24.98 4.48
CA LEU A 22 19.60 24.41 4.82
C LEU A 22 19.68 23.01 5.43
N GLU A 23 20.89 22.54 5.73
CA GLU A 23 21.15 21.21 6.30
C GLU A 23 20.43 20.09 5.53
N THR A 24 20.44 20.17 4.20
CA THR A 24 19.75 19.24 3.31
C THR A 24 20.70 18.68 2.26
N SER A 25 20.22 17.73 1.47
CA SER A 25 21.01 17.19 0.37
C SER A 25 21.00 18.12 -0.83
N ARG A 26 22.13 18.24 -1.54
CA ARG A 26 22.21 18.90 -2.85
C ARG A 26 21.16 18.38 -3.84
N MET A 27 20.83 17.10 -3.77
CA MET A 27 19.79 16.48 -4.60
C MET A 27 18.39 17.04 -4.30
N THR A 28 18.10 17.38 -3.05
CA THR A 28 16.87 18.09 -2.67
C THR A 28 16.81 19.44 -3.35
N VAL A 29 17.93 20.19 -3.30
CA VAL A 29 18.05 21.52 -3.90
C VAL A 29 17.80 21.47 -5.41
N MET A 30 18.51 20.60 -6.11
CA MET A 30 18.34 20.39 -7.55
C MET A 30 16.88 20.02 -7.91
N ARG A 31 16.26 19.06 -7.20
CA ARG A 31 14.90 18.61 -7.48
C ARG A 31 13.87 19.72 -7.30
N VAL A 32 13.98 20.50 -6.24
CA VAL A 32 13.05 21.62 -5.96
C VAL A 32 13.21 22.73 -7.00
N ARG A 33 14.43 23.04 -7.45
CA ARG A 33 14.66 23.99 -8.56
C ARG A 33 14.08 23.48 -9.89
N GLN A 34 14.32 22.22 -10.21
CA GLN A 34 13.79 21.59 -11.42
C GLN A 34 12.25 21.57 -11.43
N GLN A 35 11.64 21.18 -10.30
CA GLN A 35 10.20 21.18 -10.10
C GLN A 35 9.62 22.59 -10.26
N PHE A 36 10.28 23.61 -9.72
CA PHE A 36 9.84 25.00 -9.85
C PHE A 36 9.90 25.49 -11.30
N ALA A 37 10.98 25.18 -12.01
CA ALA A 37 11.13 25.56 -13.42
C ALA A 37 10.13 24.83 -14.33
N ALA A 38 9.79 23.57 -14.02
CA ALA A 38 8.92 22.76 -14.86
C ALA A 38 7.42 22.93 -14.54
N GLU A 39 7.06 23.08 -13.27
CA GLU A 39 5.68 22.98 -12.77
C GLU A 39 5.22 24.24 -12.02
N GLY A 40 6.13 25.20 -11.78
CA GLY A 40 5.82 26.48 -11.15
C GLY A 40 5.77 26.44 -9.61
N PHE A 41 5.38 27.58 -9.03
CA PHE A 41 5.43 27.82 -7.59
C PHE A 41 4.49 26.90 -6.80
N ASP A 42 3.22 26.84 -7.21
CA ASP A 42 2.17 26.11 -6.49
C ASP A 42 2.49 24.60 -6.39
N ALA A 43 2.91 24.00 -7.51
CA ALA A 43 3.30 22.60 -7.58
C ALA A 43 4.60 22.27 -6.82
N THR A 44 5.46 23.27 -6.58
CA THR A 44 6.69 23.10 -5.79
C THR A 44 6.41 23.24 -4.29
N LEU A 45 5.50 24.14 -3.93
CA LEU A 45 5.14 24.41 -2.54
C LEU A 45 4.32 23.26 -1.94
N HIS A 46 3.43 22.67 -2.74
CA HIS A 46 2.50 21.65 -2.28
C HIS A 46 2.97 20.25 -2.63
N ARG A 47 2.90 19.35 -1.64
CA ARG A 47 3.17 17.92 -1.86
C ARG A 47 2.20 17.35 -2.88
N LYS A 48 2.72 16.66 -3.91
CA LYS A 48 1.92 15.85 -4.84
C LYS A 48 1.10 14.82 -4.06
N LYS A 49 -0.22 14.78 -4.32
CA LYS A 49 -1.10 13.76 -3.76
C LYS A 49 -0.60 12.37 -4.17
N PRO A 50 -0.55 11.38 -3.25
CA PRO A 50 -0.21 10.02 -3.63
C PRO A 50 -1.17 9.51 -4.70
N THR A 51 -0.66 9.19 -5.89
CA THR A 51 -1.46 8.68 -7.02
C THR A 51 -1.60 7.15 -7.01
N GLY A 52 -0.99 6.47 -6.02
CA GLY A 52 -0.86 5.02 -5.98
C GLY A 52 -1.89 4.26 -5.14
N ARG A 53 -3.11 4.78 -4.93
CA ARG A 53 -4.14 3.97 -4.26
C ARG A 53 -4.57 2.88 -5.24
N GLN A 54 -4.02 1.69 -5.09
CA GLN A 54 -4.59 0.51 -5.73
C GLN A 54 -6.03 0.40 -5.23
N TYR A 55 -6.99 0.42 -6.17
CA TYR A 55 -8.37 0.11 -5.83
C TYR A 55 -8.39 -1.30 -5.28
N ARG A 56 -9.01 -1.48 -4.10
CA ARG A 56 -9.17 -2.82 -3.54
C ARG A 56 -10.05 -3.62 -4.50
N ALA A 57 -9.55 -4.78 -4.91
CA ALA A 57 -10.31 -5.69 -5.76
C ALA A 57 -11.49 -6.32 -5.00
N LEU A 58 -11.35 -6.46 -3.68
CA LEU A 58 -12.38 -6.95 -2.77
C LEU A 58 -12.76 -5.86 -1.78
N ASP A 59 -14.05 -5.75 -1.46
CA ASP A 59 -14.47 -4.97 -0.30
C ASP A 59 -14.24 -5.76 1.00
N GLY A 60 -14.47 -5.11 2.16
CA GLY A 60 -14.22 -5.74 3.45
C GLY A 60 -15.11 -6.95 3.74
N ALA A 61 -16.33 -7.00 3.18
CA ALA A 61 -17.22 -8.14 3.35
C ALA A 61 -16.74 -9.33 2.52
N GLN A 62 -16.29 -9.07 1.29
CA GLN A 62 -15.70 -10.06 0.40
C GLN A 62 -14.36 -10.60 0.95
N GLU A 63 -13.53 -9.74 1.56
CA GLU A 63 -12.32 -10.16 2.29
C GLU A 63 -12.67 -11.13 3.44
N ALA A 64 -13.67 -10.79 4.26
CA ALA A 64 -14.11 -11.64 5.38
C ALA A 64 -14.67 -12.98 4.90
N GLN A 65 -15.46 -12.97 3.81
CA GLN A 65 -15.99 -14.19 3.21
C GLN A 65 -14.87 -15.08 2.65
N LEU A 66 -13.87 -14.50 1.96
CA LEU A 66 -12.73 -15.23 1.44
C LEU A 66 -11.93 -15.92 2.55
N VAL A 67 -11.72 -15.23 3.68
CA VAL A 67 -11.05 -15.80 4.87
C VAL A 67 -11.86 -16.97 5.42
N ALA A 68 -13.18 -16.83 5.57
CA ALA A 68 -14.04 -17.90 6.06
C ALA A 68 -13.98 -19.15 5.16
N ILE A 69 -13.96 -18.98 3.83
CA ILE A 69 -13.80 -20.08 2.88
C ILE A 69 -12.42 -20.72 3.01
N ALA A 70 -11.35 -19.92 3.06
CA ALA A 70 -9.99 -20.46 3.15
C ALA A 70 -9.73 -21.24 4.45
N CYS A 71 -10.49 -20.93 5.51
CA CYS A 71 -10.45 -21.66 6.78
C CYS A 71 -11.39 -22.88 6.84
N SER A 72 -12.25 -23.10 5.83
CA SER A 72 -13.12 -24.29 5.78
C SER A 72 -12.42 -25.47 5.12
N GLU A 73 -13.03 -26.65 5.21
CA GLU A 73 -12.53 -27.84 4.51
C GLU A 73 -12.53 -27.58 2.98
N PRO A 74 -11.43 -27.90 2.27
CA PRO A 74 -11.41 -27.89 0.82
C PRO A 74 -12.40 -28.90 0.22
N PRO A 75 -12.84 -28.69 -1.04
CA PRO A 75 -13.76 -29.61 -1.70
C PRO A 75 -13.16 -31.02 -1.84
N GLU A 76 -14.02 -32.04 -1.90
CA GLU A 76 -13.60 -33.45 -1.98
C GLU A 76 -12.58 -33.69 -3.10
N GLY A 77 -11.61 -34.56 -2.80
CA GLY A 77 -10.51 -34.88 -3.72
C GLY A 77 -9.42 -33.81 -3.81
N ARG A 78 -9.49 -32.73 -3.02
CA ARG A 78 -8.43 -31.72 -2.92
C ARG A 78 -7.88 -31.65 -1.50
N ALA A 79 -6.55 -31.67 -1.38
CA ALA A 79 -5.89 -31.56 -0.07
C ALA A 79 -5.84 -30.13 0.50
N ARG A 80 -6.12 -29.09 -0.32
CA ARG A 80 -6.07 -27.68 0.07
C ARG A 80 -6.83 -26.78 -0.90
N TRP A 81 -7.20 -25.60 -0.42
CA TRP A 81 -7.67 -24.50 -1.26
C TRP A 81 -6.57 -24.01 -2.22
N THR A 82 -6.92 -23.84 -3.49
CA THR A 82 -6.11 -23.10 -4.48
C THR A 82 -6.75 -21.74 -4.73
N MET A 83 -5.98 -20.78 -5.26
CA MET A 83 -6.50 -19.45 -5.58
C MET A 83 -7.67 -19.51 -6.57
N GLU A 84 -7.63 -20.43 -7.55
CA GLU A 84 -8.72 -20.64 -8.51
C GLU A 84 -10.00 -21.17 -7.83
N LEU A 85 -9.86 -22.15 -6.93
CA LEU A 85 -11.01 -22.69 -6.18
C LEU A 85 -11.62 -21.65 -5.23
N LEU A 86 -10.79 -20.82 -4.60
CA LEU A 86 -11.25 -19.72 -3.76
C LEU A 86 -12.00 -18.66 -4.59
N ALA A 87 -11.49 -18.31 -5.77
CA ALA A 87 -12.14 -17.37 -6.68
C ALA A 87 -13.47 -17.92 -7.23
N ASP A 88 -13.48 -19.21 -7.63
CA ASP A 88 -14.69 -19.87 -8.12
C ASP A 88 -15.76 -19.99 -7.01
N ARG A 89 -15.37 -20.30 -5.77
CA ARG A 89 -16.32 -20.36 -4.66
C ARG A 89 -16.82 -18.98 -4.23
N LEU A 90 -15.93 -17.97 -4.21
CA LEU A 90 -16.32 -16.58 -3.91
C LEU A 90 -17.26 -16.00 -4.98
N SER A 91 -17.12 -16.41 -6.24
CA SER A 91 -18.01 -16.03 -7.34
C SER A 91 -19.28 -16.88 -7.44
N GLY A 92 -19.45 -17.90 -6.59
CA GLY A 92 -20.62 -18.79 -6.58
C GLY A 92 -20.63 -19.83 -7.69
N ARG A 93 -19.50 -20.07 -8.37
CA ARG A 93 -19.36 -21.06 -9.44
C ARG A 93 -19.20 -22.49 -8.91
N VAL A 94 -18.76 -22.64 -7.67
CA VAL A 94 -18.61 -23.93 -6.97
C VAL A 94 -19.35 -23.83 -5.64
N GLU A 95 -20.35 -24.69 -5.45
CA GLU A 95 -21.09 -24.80 -4.20
C GLU A 95 -20.19 -25.40 -3.12
N GLY A 96 -20.34 -24.90 -1.89
CA GLY A 96 -19.65 -25.47 -0.76
C GLY A 96 -20.38 -26.68 -0.20
N ASP A 97 -19.76 -27.86 -0.27
CA ASP A 97 -20.24 -29.00 0.48
C ASP A 97 -20.25 -28.64 1.97
N ARG A 98 -21.46 -28.58 2.54
CA ARG A 98 -21.71 -28.32 3.96
C ARG A 98 -21.20 -29.51 4.77
N HIS A 99 -19.91 -29.54 5.06
CA HIS A 99 -19.42 -30.24 6.24
C HIS A 99 -18.98 -29.20 7.27
N ASP A 100 -19.96 -28.81 8.08
CA ASP A 100 -19.75 -28.14 9.36
C ASP A 100 -19.06 -29.15 10.28
N SER A 101 -17.74 -29.27 10.18
CA SER A 101 -16.94 -29.96 11.18
C SER A 101 -16.73 -28.97 12.33
N PRO A 102 -17.32 -29.21 13.51
CA PRO A 102 -17.13 -28.32 14.64
C PRO A 102 -15.64 -28.28 14.96
N LEU A 103 -15.15 -27.06 15.19
CA LEU A 103 -13.83 -26.78 15.74
C LEU A 103 -13.46 -27.87 16.74
N HIS A 104 -12.43 -28.63 16.40
CA HIS A 104 -11.88 -29.69 17.22
C HIS A 104 -11.81 -29.21 18.66
N SER A 105 -12.55 -29.91 19.54
CA SER A 105 -12.62 -29.66 20.97
C SER A 105 -11.22 -29.39 21.50
N LEU A 106 -11.05 -28.22 22.13
CA LEU A 106 -9.96 -27.99 23.07
C LEU A 106 -10.09 -29.07 24.16
N PRO A 107 -9.06 -29.90 24.43
CA PRO A 107 -9.13 -30.79 25.56
C PRO A 107 -9.26 -29.96 26.83
N ASP A 108 -10.25 -30.32 27.64
CA ASP A 108 -10.49 -29.77 28.97
C ASP A 108 -9.19 -29.77 29.77
N ALA A 109 -8.81 -28.59 30.25
CA ALA A 109 -7.75 -28.47 31.24
C ALA A 109 -8.28 -29.05 32.57
N GLU A 110 -8.13 -30.37 32.73
CA GLU A 110 -8.23 -31.07 34.00
C GLU A 110 -7.17 -30.53 34.97
N LYS A 111 -7.62 -29.65 35.87
CA LYS A 111 -7.53 -29.82 37.33
C LYS A 111 -6.30 -30.61 37.84
N ASN A 112 -5.21 -29.89 38.16
CA ASN A 112 -4.39 -30.14 39.36
C ASN A 112 -3.65 -28.86 39.77
#